data_AF-A0A4V3XAH5-F1
#
_entry.id   AF-A0A4V3XAH5-F1
#
_cell.length_a   1.000
_cell.length_b   1.000
_cell.length_c   1.000
_cell.angle_alpha   90.00
_cell.angle_beta   90.00
_cell.angle_gamma   90.00
#
_symmetry.space_group_name_H-M   'P 1'
#
loop_
_entity.id
_entity.type
_entity.pdbx_description
1 polymer ?
#
loop_
_entity_poly.entity_id
_entity_poly.type
_entity_poly.pdbx_seq_one_letter_code
_entity_poly.pdbx_strand_id
1 'polypeptide(L)'
;MLLNYIGKPSLHLPICMIIWGMISILTGITNNFVGALLTRFFLGFMEAAFFPGALFLISKWYKRSELGVRTAILYCGNIISNAFGALIASGILDGMQGKLGRAAWRWLFYIEGSLTIFVAICAIFILPDFPATTKRGGWLSEEERRLAMRRMEEDAGVGDEAETEVGGHAAGLVMALKDWKVWWMSLAMTSQVVCLSFNAYFPTLSATMGFGPTVSLLLCAPPFIFTAILAFFVSRHSDKTQKRFYYIVTSFFFGIVGFVIAICTMNTAARYVSLFLMAQCYAGFVVMYAWVSNTFPRPPSKRAVVLALVNAFSQLGNVAGS
;
A
#
# COMPACT_ATOMS: atom_id res chain seq x y z
N MET A 1 -4.56 -17.85 -1.23
CA MET A 1 -4.87 -19.29 -1.00
C MET A 1 -5.30 -19.55 0.44
N LEU A 2 -4.51 -19.19 1.47
CA LEU A 2 -4.91 -19.39 2.89
C LEU A 2 -6.22 -18.68 3.29
N LEU A 3 -6.43 -17.44 2.85
CA LEU A 3 -7.65 -16.67 3.12
C LEU A 3 -8.94 -17.29 2.53
N ASN A 4 -8.82 -18.01 1.41
CA ASN A 4 -9.94 -18.76 0.81
C ASN A 4 -10.27 -20.02 1.62
N TYR A 5 -9.27 -20.63 2.25
CA TYR A 5 -9.44 -21.84 3.04
C TYR A 5 -9.97 -21.55 4.46
N ILE A 6 -9.55 -20.42 5.06
CA ILE A 6 -9.95 -20.01 6.41
C ILE A 6 -11.37 -19.42 6.43
N GLY A 7 -11.85 -18.84 5.32
CA GLY A 7 -13.23 -18.38 5.16
C GLY A 7 -13.68 -17.21 6.05
N LYS A 8 -12.79 -16.69 6.90
CA LYS A 8 -13.02 -15.59 7.87
C LYS A 8 -11.95 -14.49 7.75
N PRO A 9 -12.05 -13.61 6.75
CA PRO A 9 -11.12 -12.50 6.55
C PRO A 9 -11.15 -11.51 7.73
N SER A 10 -12.29 -11.40 8.43
CA SER A 10 -12.47 -10.53 9.62
C SER A 10 -11.58 -10.89 10.80
N LEU A 11 -11.13 -12.14 10.87
CA LEU A 11 -10.21 -12.59 11.91
C LEU A 11 -8.78 -12.67 11.39
N HIS A 12 -8.60 -13.18 10.17
CA HIS A 12 -7.26 -13.40 9.63
C HIS A 12 -6.47 -12.09 9.44
N LEU A 13 -7.06 -11.08 8.79
CA LEU A 13 -6.35 -9.82 8.53
C LEU A 13 -6.01 -9.07 9.83
N PRO A 14 -6.94 -8.92 10.80
CA PRO A 14 -6.59 -8.26 12.04
C PRO A 14 -5.63 -9.05 12.93
N ILE A 15 -5.72 -10.38 12.99
CA ILE A 15 -4.75 -11.20 13.73
C ILE A 15 -3.34 -11.02 13.13
N CYS A 16 -3.22 -10.99 11.80
CA CYS A 16 -1.94 -10.68 11.16
C CYS A 16 -1.40 -9.31 11.58
N MET A 17 -2.25 -8.29 11.67
CA MET A 17 -1.85 -6.94 12.11
C MET A 17 -1.54 -6.86 13.61
N ILE A 18 -2.21 -7.65 14.46
CA ILE A 18 -1.87 -7.76 15.89
C ILE A 18 -0.47 -8.36 16.05
N ILE A 19 -0.17 -9.45 15.32
CA ILE A 19 1.16 -10.07 15.34
C ILE A 19 2.21 -9.09 14.78
N TRP A 20 1.90 -8.39 13.69
CA TRP A 20 2.78 -7.36 13.13
C TRP A 20 3.09 -6.25 14.16
N GLY A 21 2.07 -5.72 14.84
CA GLY A 21 2.25 -4.69 15.88
C GLY A 21 3.03 -5.21 17.09
N MET A 22 2.81 -6.48 17.48
CA MET A 22 3.55 -7.13 18.56
C MET A 22 5.05 -7.27 18.21
N ILE A 23 5.37 -7.69 16.98
CA ILE A 23 6.75 -7.79 16.50
C ILE A 23 7.40 -6.40 16.45
N SER A 24 6.66 -5.36 16.05
CA SER A 24 7.17 -3.97 16.05
C SER A 24 7.56 -3.51 17.45
N ILE A 25 6.74 -3.79 18.47
CA ILE A 25 7.08 -3.52 19.89
C ILE A 25 8.33 -4.30 20.31
N LEU A 26 8.44 -5.57 19.90
CA LEU A 26 9.62 -6.40 20.19
C LEU A 26 10.90 -5.80 19.58
N THR A 27 10.85 -5.23 18.37
CA THR A 27 11.99 -4.52 17.76
C THR A 27 12.53 -3.43 18.70
N GLY A 28 11.65 -2.65 19.33
CA GLY A 28 12.05 -1.63 20.30
C GLY A 28 12.69 -2.18 21.58
N ILE A 29 12.47 -3.45 21.93
CA ILE A 29 13.07 -4.11 23.12
C ILE A 29 14.43 -4.73 22.80
N THR A 30 14.68 -5.09 21.54
CA THR A 30 15.91 -5.78 21.15
C THR A 30 17.16 -4.92 21.39
N ASN A 31 18.21 -5.56 21.93
CA ASN A 31 19.52 -4.93 22.17
C ASN A 31 20.64 -5.54 21.32
N ASN A 32 20.35 -6.62 20.58
CA ASN A 32 21.32 -7.38 19.80
C ASN A 32 21.01 -7.26 18.31
N PHE A 33 22.05 -7.20 17.47
CA PHE A 33 21.91 -7.15 16.01
C PHE A 33 21.08 -8.31 15.45
N VAL A 34 21.34 -9.54 15.93
CA VAL A 34 20.59 -10.73 15.53
C VAL A 34 19.10 -10.61 15.89
N GLY A 35 18.78 -10.06 17.07
CA GLY A 35 17.39 -9.82 17.48
C GLY A 35 16.69 -8.80 16.59
N ALA A 36 17.37 -7.71 16.25
CA ALA A 36 16.84 -6.71 15.31
C ALA A 36 16.62 -7.30 13.90
N LEU A 37 17.53 -8.16 13.44
CA LEU A 37 17.41 -8.83 12.14
C LEU A 37 16.23 -9.81 12.11
N LEU A 38 16.08 -10.65 13.14
CA LEU A 38 14.98 -11.60 13.24
C LEU A 38 13.62 -10.89 13.30
N THR A 39 13.49 -9.84 14.11
CA THR A 39 12.23 -9.07 14.18
C THR A 39 11.89 -8.43 12.83
N ARG A 40 12.88 -7.88 12.10
CA ARG A 40 12.70 -7.38 10.72
C ARG A 40 12.22 -8.46 9.75
N PHE A 41 12.81 -9.65 9.80
CA PHE A 41 12.42 -10.77 8.93
C PHE A 41 10.96 -11.20 9.17
N PHE A 42 10.58 -11.42 10.43
CA PHE A 42 9.21 -11.82 10.77
C PHE A 42 8.19 -10.71 10.50
N LEU A 43 8.56 -9.45 10.69
CA LEU A 43 7.70 -8.31 10.36
C LEU A 43 7.38 -8.27 8.86
N GLY A 44 8.40 -8.44 8.00
CA GLY A 44 8.21 -8.53 6.55
C GLY A 44 7.36 -9.73 6.12
N PHE A 45 7.53 -10.88 6.78
CA PHE A 45 6.69 -12.06 6.53
C PHE A 45 5.20 -11.81 6.83
N MET A 46 4.90 -11.12 7.93
CA MET A 46 3.52 -10.75 8.28
C MET A 46 2.93 -9.70 7.32
N GLU A 47 3.75 -8.72 6.91
CA GLU A 47 3.33 -7.67 5.98
C GLU A 47 3.00 -8.22 4.58
N ALA A 48 3.75 -9.21 4.12
CA ALA A 48 3.54 -9.86 2.82
C ALA A 48 2.13 -10.49 2.68
N ALA A 49 1.51 -10.89 3.79
CA ALA A 49 0.15 -11.44 3.79
C ALA A 49 -0.95 -10.37 3.80
N PHE A 50 -0.68 -9.20 4.40
CA PHE A 50 -1.69 -8.16 4.62
C PHE A 50 -2.15 -7.51 3.32
N PHE A 51 -1.20 -6.99 2.52
CA PHE A 51 -1.55 -6.19 1.34
C PHE A 51 -2.34 -6.99 0.28
N PRO A 52 -1.91 -8.21 -0.13
CA PRO A 52 -2.70 -9.05 -1.02
C PRO A 52 -4.03 -9.49 -0.40
N GLY A 53 -4.07 -9.71 0.92
CA GLY A 53 -5.28 -10.08 1.64
C GLY A 53 -6.34 -8.98 1.67
N ALA A 54 -5.92 -7.72 1.85
CA ALA A 54 -6.80 -6.55 1.79
C ALA A 54 -7.39 -6.37 0.38
N LEU A 55 -6.56 -6.49 -0.67
CA LEU A 55 -7.04 -6.44 -2.05
C LEU A 55 -8.02 -7.58 -2.37
N PHE A 56 -7.77 -8.77 -1.85
CA PHE A 56 -8.65 -9.93 -2.03
C PHE A 56 -10.00 -9.75 -1.33
N LEU A 57 -10.03 -9.13 -0.14
CA LEU A 57 -11.28 -8.81 0.53
C LEU A 57 -12.12 -7.84 -0.32
N ILE A 58 -11.50 -6.78 -0.84
CA ILE A 58 -12.17 -5.79 -1.69
C ILE A 58 -12.71 -6.46 -2.97
N SER A 59 -11.95 -7.38 -3.58
CA SER A 59 -12.39 -8.09 -4.80
C SER A 59 -13.61 -8.99 -4.62
N LYS A 60 -13.91 -9.42 -3.39
CA LYS A 60 -15.09 -10.23 -3.07
C LYS A 60 -16.34 -9.43 -2.72
N TRP A 61 -16.19 -8.13 -2.44
CA TRP A 61 -17.29 -7.24 -2.06
C TRP A 61 -17.75 -6.29 -3.18
N TYR A 62 -16.90 -6.06 -4.19
CA TYR A 62 -17.14 -5.07 -5.23
C TYR A 62 -16.99 -5.64 -6.64
N LYS A 63 -17.77 -5.10 -7.59
CA LYS A 63 -17.73 -5.50 -9.00
C LYS A 63 -16.44 -5.04 -9.68
N ARG A 64 -16.01 -5.73 -10.75
CA ARG A 64 -14.81 -5.40 -11.52
C ARG A 64 -14.68 -3.93 -11.94
N SER A 65 -15.79 -3.27 -12.28
CA SER A 65 -15.83 -1.86 -12.66
C SER A 65 -15.59 -0.89 -11.49
N GLU A 66 -15.86 -1.33 -10.26
CA GLU A 66 -15.73 -0.53 -9.03
C GLU A 66 -14.38 -0.78 -8.34
N LEU A 67 -13.73 -1.92 -8.59
CA LEU A 67 -12.48 -2.32 -7.93
C LEU A 67 -11.35 -1.32 -8.07
N GLY A 68 -11.17 -0.72 -9.26
CA GLY A 68 -10.11 0.25 -9.50
C GLY A 68 -10.15 1.43 -8.52
N VAL A 69 -11.34 2.04 -8.36
CA VAL A 69 -11.54 3.18 -7.45
C VAL A 69 -11.37 2.76 -5.98
N ARG A 70 -11.83 1.56 -5.60
CA ARG A 70 -11.71 1.07 -4.21
C ARG A 70 -10.26 0.76 -3.83
N THR A 71 -9.51 0.16 -4.75
CA THR A 71 -8.06 -0.05 -4.57
C THR A 71 -7.30 1.28 -4.53
N ALA A 72 -7.69 2.27 -5.34
CA ALA A 72 -7.09 3.60 -5.29
C ALA A 72 -7.32 4.28 -3.93
N ILE A 73 -8.51 4.14 -3.33
CA ILE A 73 -8.79 4.66 -1.98
C ILE A 73 -7.88 3.99 -0.93
N LEU A 74 -7.69 2.67 -1.01
CA LEU A 74 -6.76 1.96 -0.12
C LEU A 74 -5.33 2.50 -0.22
N TYR A 75 -4.85 2.73 -1.45
CA TYR A 75 -3.53 3.33 -1.69
C TYR A 75 -3.44 4.78 -1.21
N CYS A 76 -4.49 5.58 -1.37
CA CYS A 76 -4.52 6.94 -0.81
C CYS A 76 -4.38 6.89 0.73
N GLY A 77 -4.97 5.88 1.38
CA GLY A 77 -4.75 5.61 2.80
C GLY A 77 -3.27 5.38 3.13
N ASN A 78 -2.56 4.59 2.33
CA ASN A 78 -1.12 4.37 2.51
C ASN A 78 -0.30 5.68 2.37
N ILE A 79 -0.61 6.51 1.37
CA ILE A 79 0.06 7.82 1.19
C ILE A 79 -0.21 8.75 2.38
N ILE A 80 -1.44 8.78 2.87
CA ILE A 80 -1.82 9.55 4.06
C ILE A 80 -1.10 9.04 5.31
N SER A 81 -0.95 7.71 5.46
CA SER A 81 -0.20 7.13 6.57
C SER A 81 1.25 7.61 6.61
N ASN A 82 1.90 7.85 5.46
CA ASN A 82 3.25 8.44 5.43
C ASN A 82 3.28 9.87 6.01
N ALA A 83 2.21 10.66 5.78
CA ALA A 83 2.08 11.99 6.36
C ALA A 83 1.92 11.93 7.89
N PHE A 84 1.01 11.10 8.37
CA PHE A 84 0.74 10.96 9.81
C PHE A 84 1.88 10.27 10.55
N GLY A 85 2.59 9.33 9.92
CA GLY A 85 3.78 8.70 10.48
C GLY A 85 4.87 9.73 10.77
N ALA A 86 5.14 10.65 9.84
CA ALA A 86 6.09 11.74 10.07
C ALA A 86 5.65 12.69 11.21
N LEU A 87 4.34 12.98 11.32
CA LEU A 87 3.80 13.81 12.41
C LEU A 87 3.93 13.12 13.78
N ILE A 88 3.54 11.85 13.88
CA ILE A 88 3.66 11.05 15.11
C ILE A 88 5.12 10.94 15.51
N ALA A 89 6.02 10.64 14.55
CA ALA A 89 7.45 10.58 14.79
C ALA A 89 8.00 11.92 15.31
N SER A 90 7.55 13.06 14.74
CA SER A 90 7.97 14.39 15.20
C SER A 90 7.62 14.64 16.66
N GLY A 91 6.40 14.32 17.09
CA GLY A 91 5.96 14.51 18.48
C GLY A 91 6.67 13.57 19.46
N ILE A 92 6.92 12.32 19.07
CA ILE A 92 7.61 11.35 19.93
C ILE A 92 9.09 11.71 20.09
N LEU A 93 9.76 12.08 19.00
CA LEU A 93 11.19 12.41 19.04
C LEU A 93 11.48 13.68 19.86
N ASP A 94 10.55 14.64 19.87
CA ASP A 94 10.64 15.87 20.64
C ASP A 94 10.38 15.65 22.15
N GLY A 95 9.34 14.85 22.49
CA GLY A 95 8.86 14.73 23.87
C GLY A 95 9.40 13.55 24.70
N MET A 96 9.97 12.52 24.06
CA MET A 96 10.25 11.23 24.71
C MET A 96 11.73 10.91 24.94
N GLN A 97 12.64 11.84 24.63
CA GLN A 97 14.06 11.62 24.84
C GLN A 97 14.39 11.49 26.33
N GLY A 98 14.99 10.36 26.72
CA GLY A 98 15.38 10.08 28.12
C GLY A 98 14.22 9.70 29.05
N LYS A 99 12.97 9.66 28.57
CA LYS A 99 11.82 9.19 29.35
C LYS A 99 11.97 7.69 29.64
N LEU A 100 11.82 7.31 30.90
CA LEU A 100 12.08 5.96 31.42
C LEU A 100 13.48 5.41 31.09
N GLY A 101 14.48 6.29 30.91
CA GLY A 101 15.85 5.89 30.58
C GLY A 101 16.02 5.28 29.19
N ARG A 102 15.05 5.46 28.29
CA ARG A 102 15.10 4.95 26.90
C ARG A 102 15.25 6.08 25.89
N ALA A 103 15.92 5.78 24.78
CA ALA A 103 16.03 6.69 23.64
C ALA A 103 14.67 6.88 22.94
N ALA A 104 14.42 8.07 22.39
CA ALA A 104 13.13 8.42 21.79
C ALA A 104 12.73 7.49 20.62
N TRP A 105 13.69 6.99 19.84
CA TRP A 105 13.41 6.06 18.74
C TRP A 105 12.78 4.73 19.19
N ARG A 106 13.04 4.27 20.42
CA ARG A 106 12.40 3.05 20.96
C ARG A 106 10.94 3.29 21.30
N TRP A 107 10.62 4.51 21.75
CA TRP A 107 9.24 4.91 22.03
C TRP A 107 8.39 4.95 20.76
N LEU A 108 8.97 5.25 19.61
CA LEU A 108 8.31 5.19 18.31
C LEU A 108 7.74 3.77 18.07
N PHE A 109 8.58 2.74 18.23
CA PHE A 109 8.14 1.34 18.10
C PHE A 109 7.06 0.93 19.12
N TYR A 110 7.15 1.41 20.36
CA TYR A 110 6.15 1.08 21.39
C TYR A 110 4.78 1.72 21.12
N ILE A 111 4.78 3.02 20.77
CA ILE A 111 3.55 3.78 20.56
C ILE A 111 2.88 3.35 19.24
N GLU A 112 3.63 3.29 18.14
CA GLU A 112 3.06 2.88 16.85
C GLU A 112 2.61 1.42 16.85
N GLY A 113 3.39 0.53 17.47
CA GLY A 113 3.03 -0.88 17.60
C GLY A 113 1.77 -1.09 18.46
N SER A 114 1.65 -0.39 19.59
CA SER A 114 0.47 -0.50 20.46
C SER A 114 -0.79 0.10 19.84
N LEU A 115 -0.67 1.26 19.16
CA LEU A 115 -1.77 1.86 18.42
C LEU A 115 -2.24 0.91 17.29
N THR A 116 -1.31 0.26 16.61
CA THR A 116 -1.65 -0.72 15.56
C THR A 116 -2.41 -1.92 16.12
N ILE A 117 -1.99 -2.46 17.28
CA ILE A 117 -2.71 -3.55 17.95
C ILE A 117 -4.13 -3.09 18.34
N PHE A 118 -4.27 -1.90 18.91
CA PHE A 118 -5.57 -1.36 19.29
C PHE A 118 -6.51 -1.24 18.08
N VAL A 119 -6.05 -0.62 16.99
CA VAL A 119 -6.83 -0.49 15.74
C VAL A 119 -7.16 -1.87 15.14
N ALA A 120 -6.23 -2.82 15.20
CA ALA A 120 -6.47 -4.18 14.73
C ALA A 120 -7.54 -4.90 15.57
N ILE A 121 -7.54 -4.74 16.90
CA ILE A 121 -8.61 -5.27 17.76
C ILE A 121 -9.96 -4.65 17.40
N CYS A 122 -10.02 -3.33 17.18
CA CYS A 122 -11.24 -2.67 16.70
C CYS A 122 -11.67 -3.21 15.32
N ALA A 123 -10.72 -3.47 14.43
CA ALA A 123 -11.00 -4.02 13.10
C ALA A 123 -11.64 -5.42 13.15
N ILE A 124 -11.41 -6.23 14.19
CA ILE A 124 -12.11 -7.52 14.37
C ILE A 124 -13.63 -7.34 14.48
N PHE A 125 -14.08 -6.20 14.99
CA PHE A 125 -15.51 -5.89 15.16
C PHE A 125 -16.11 -5.12 13.98
N ILE A 126 -15.29 -4.35 13.25
CA ILE A 126 -15.74 -3.49 12.15
C ILE A 126 -15.65 -4.20 10.79
N LEU A 127 -14.65 -5.05 10.59
CA LEU A 127 -14.36 -5.65 9.29
C LEU A 127 -15.34 -6.78 8.98
N PRO A 128 -16.10 -6.71 7.87
CA PRO A 128 -17.05 -7.75 7.54
C PRO A 128 -16.36 -9.03 7.06
N ASP A 129 -16.99 -10.17 7.33
CA ASP A 129 -16.63 -11.44 6.70
C ASP A 129 -17.01 -11.45 5.21
N PHE A 130 -16.72 -12.54 4.49
CA PHE A 130 -17.19 -12.65 3.10
C PHE A 130 -18.72 -12.65 3.03
N PRO A 131 -19.34 -12.14 1.94
CA PRO A 131 -20.79 -12.15 1.78
C PRO A 131 -21.44 -13.53 2.03
N ALA A 132 -20.74 -14.61 1.69
CA ALA A 132 -21.15 -15.99 1.92
C ALA A 132 -21.07 -16.46 3.39
N THR A 133 -20.18 -15.87 4.21
CA THR A 133 -19.90 -16.31 5.59
C THR A 133 -20.35 -15.29 6.65
N THR A 134 -20.75 -14.08 6.25
CA THR A 134 -21.25 -13.04 7.16
C THR A 134 -22.53 -13.48 7.85
N LYS A 135 -22.37 -14.10 9.03
CA LYS A 135 -23.44 -14.37 10.01
C LYS A 135 -23.41 -13.38 11.17
N ARG A 136 -22.32 -12.60 11.30
CA ARG A 136 -22.05 -11.75 12.46
C ARG A 136 -22.72 -10.38 12.29
N GLY A 137 -23.99 -10.32 12.70
CA GLY A 137 -24.63 -9.14 13.32
C GLY A 137 -25.00 -7.95 12.42
N GLY A 138 -26.31 -7.82 12.14
CA GLY A 138 -27.03 -6.53 12.03
C GLY A 138 -26.69 -5.54 10.92
N TRP A 139 -25.62 -5.73 10.15
CA TRP A 139 -25.17 -4.72 9.19
C TRP A 139 -25.87 -4.76 7.83
N LEU A 140 -26.30 -5.94 7.37
CA LEU A 140 -27.11 -6.10 6.17
C LEU A 140 -28.30 -7.01 6.47
N SER A 141 -29.47 -6.64 5.97
CA SER A 141 -30.64 -7.52 5.91
C SER A 141 -30.34 -8.74 5.05
N GLU A 142 -31.05 -9.84 5.31
CA GLU A 142 -30.93 -11.07 4.51
C GLU A 142 -31.23 -10.81 3.03
N GLU A 143 -32.11 -9.85 2.73
CA GLU A 143 -32.40 -9.40 1.35
C GLU A 143 -31.21 -8.68 0.72
N GLU A 144 -30.56 -7.78 1.45
CA GLU A 144 -29.38 -7.05 0.96
C GLU A 144 -28.17 -7.97 0.79
N ARG A 145 -28.04 -8.97 1.66
CA ARG A 145 -27.01 -10.01 1.54
C ARG A 145 -27.22 -10.86 0.27
N ARG A 146 -28.46 -11.28 -0.01
CA ARG A 146 -28.77 -11.98 -1.27
C ARG A 146 -28.53 -11.10 -2.49
N LEU A 147 -28.86 -9.81 -2.41
CA LEU A 147 -28.55 -8.85 -3.47
C LEU A 147 -27.03 -8.71 -3.68
N ALA A 148 -26.24 -8.65 -2.61
CA ALA A 148 -24.78 -8.60 -2.70
C ALA A 148 -24.20 -9.86 -3.33
N MET A 149 -24.66 -11.05 -2.92
CA MET A 149 -24.24 -12.32 -3.53
C MET A 149 -24.63 -12.38 -5.01
N ARG A 150 -25.89 -12.06 -5.34
CA ARG A 150 -26.37 -12.01 -6.73
C ARG A 150 -25.60 -11.03 -7.60
N ARG A 151 -25.24 -9.86 -7.07
CA ARG A 151 -24.39 -8.88 -7.79
C ARG A 151 -23.01 -9.42 -8.13
N MET A 152 -22.44 -10.24 -7.24
CA MET A 152 -21.16 -10.90 -7.47
C MET A 152 -21.30 -12.11 -8.39
N GLU A 153 -22.38 -12.87 -8.29
CA GLU A 153 -22.72 -13.97 -9.20
C GLU A 153 -22.99 -13.48 -10.63
N GLU A 154 -23.65 -12.32 -10.80
CA GLU A 154 -23.84 -11.69 -12.11
C GLU A 154 -22.52 -11.22 -12.73
N ASP A 155 -21.55 -10.79 -11.92
CA ASP A 155 -20.20 -10.40 -12.38
C ASP A 155 -19.31 -11.64 -12.63
N ALA A 156 -19.50 -12.73 -11.86
CA ALA A 156 -18.79 -14.00 -11.99
C ALA A 156 -19.36 -14.89 -13.11
N GLY A 157 -20.67 -14.82 -13.36
CA GLY A 157 -21.42 -15.59 -14.36
C GLY A 157 -21.08 -15.22 -15.81
N VAL A 158 -20.29 -14.16 -16.03
CA VAL A 158 -19.67 -13.86 -17.32
C VAL A 158 -18.35 -14.65 -17.47
N GLY A 159 -18.45 -15.98 -17.37
CA GLY A 159 -17.46 -16.96 -17.85
C GLY A 159 -16.30 -17.37 -16.93
N ASP A 160 -16.33 -17.09 -15.63
CA ASP A 160 -15.15 -17.30 -14.76
C ASP A 160 -15.00 -18.71 -14.14
N GLU A 161 -16.09 -19.43 -13.89
CA GLU A 161 -16.01 -20.73 -13.19
C GLU A 161 -15.52 -21.86 -14.11
N ALA A 162 -15.87 -21.82 -15.40
CA ALA A 162 -15.52 -22.89 -16.35
C ALA A 162 -14.03 -22.92 -16.75
N GLU A 163 -13.29 -21.79 -16.65
CA GLU A 163 -11.85 -21.75 -17.01
C GLU A 163 -10.91 -21.95 -15.81
N THR A 164 -11.41 -21.86 -14.58
CA THR A 164 -10.58 -22.01 -13.38
C THR A 164 -10.21 -23.48 -13.12
N GLU A 165 -10.97 -24.43 -13.68
CA GLU A 165 -10.78 -25.87 -13.48
C GLU A 165 -9.87 -26.57 -14.51
N VAL A 166 -9.60 -25.97 -15.68
CA VAL A 166 -8.98 -26.72 -16.80
C VAL A 166 -7.45 -26.91 -16.68
N GLY A 167 -6.76 -26.28 -15.71
CA GLY A 167 -5.29 -26.43 -15.58
C GLY A 167 -4.65 -26.20 -14.20
N GLY A 168 -5.45 -25.93 -13.16
CA GLY A 168 -4.95 -25.66 -11.81
C GLY A 168 -4.17 -24.33 -11.67
N HIS A 169 -3.85 -23.96 -10.43
CA HIS A 169 -3.16 -22.70 -10.10
C HIS A 169 -1.76 -22.58 -10.74
N ALA A 170 -1.11 -23.72 -11.02
CA ALA A 170 0.18 -23.78 -11.68
C ALA A 170 0.11 -23.39 -13.18
N ALA A 171 -0.98 -23.69 -13.89
CA ALA A 171 -1.15 -23.25 -15.27
C ALA A 171 -1.24 -21.72 -15.37
N GLY A 172 -1.91 -21.07 -14.41
CA GLY A 172 -1.94 -19.61 -14.28
C GLY A 172 -0.55 -18.99 -14.15
N LEU A 173 0.34 -19.65 -13.40
CA LEU A 173 1.73 -19.20 -13.19
C LEU A 173 2.59 -19.36 -14.45
N VAL A 174 2.50 -20.50 -15.15
CA VAL A 174 3.23 -20.70 -16.41
C VAL A 174 2.75 -19.71 -17.48
N MET A 175 1.45 -19.44 -17.55
CA MET A 175 0.90 -18.44 -18.47
C MET A 175 1.33 -17.01 -18.13
N ALA A 176 1.52 -16.68 -16.86
CA ALA A 176 2.01 -15.38 -16.42
C ALA A 176 3.50 -15.20 -16.78
N LEU A 177 4.34 -16.21 -16.52
CA LEU A 177 5.78 -16.14 -16.77
C LEU A 177 6.14 -16.08 -18.26
N LYS A 178 5.35 -16.76 -19.11
CA LYS A 178 5.54 -16.74 -20.57
C LYS A 178 5.08 -15.44 -21.24
N ASP A 179 4.31 -14.60 -20.54
CA ASP A 179 3.76 -13.38 -21.12
C ASP A 179 4.78 -12.24 -21.04
N TRP A 180 5.34 -11.86 -22.19
CA TRP A 180 6.34 -10.80 -22.30
C TRP A 180 5.83 -9.44 -21.76
N LYS A 181 4.52 -9.18 -21.80
CA LYS A 181 3.93 -7.93 -21.28
C LYS A 181 4.09 -7.84 -19.76
N VAL A 182 4.09 -8.97 -19.07
CA VAL A 182 4.25 -9.02 -17.60
C VAL A 182 5.63 -8.49 -17.23
N TRP A 183 6.68 -8.92 -17.94
CA TRP A 183 8.04 -8.47 -17.68
C TRP A 183 8.25 -6.98 -17.97
N TRP A 184 7.66 -6.44 -19.04
CA TRP A 184 7.71 -5.00 -19.29
C TRP A 184 6.96 -4.19 -18.24
N MET A 185 5.79 -4.64 -17.80
CA MET A 185 5.03 -3.96 -16.76
C MET A 185 5.73 -4.08 -15.39
N SER A 186 6.36 -5.22 -15.11
CA SER A 186 7.23 -5.41 -13.93
C SER A 186 8.39 -4.44 -13.96
N LEU A 187 9.14 -4.37 -15.08
CA LEU A 187 10.27 -3.45 -15.22
C LEU A 187 9.83 -1.99 -15.06
N ALA A 188 8.74 -1.60 -15.72
CA ALA A 188 8.18 -0.26 -15.61
C ALA A 188 7.79 0.07 -14.16
N MET A 189 7.11 -0.84 -13.46
CA MET A 189 6.82 -0.65 -12.03
C MET A 189 8.08 -0.62 -11.16
N THR A 190 9.09 -1.45 -11.44
CA THR A 190 10.38 -1.40 -10.72
C THR A 190 11.02 -0.03 -10.87
N SER A 191 11.09 0.53 -12.08
CA SER A 191 11.62 1.88 -12.31
C SER A 191 10.83 2.96 -11.54
N GLN A 192 9.51 2.81 -11.42
CA GLN A 192 8.70 3.71 -10.60
C GLN A 192 9.00 3.55 -9.11
N VAL A 193 9.17 2.32 -8.61
CA VAL A 193 9.52 2.09 -7.21
C VAL A 193 10.90 2.67 -6.88
N VAL A 194 11.90 2.54 -7.77
CA VAL A 194 13.21 3.20 -7.61
C VAL A 194 13.04 4.71 -7.45
N CYS A 195 12.17 5.32 -8.26
CA CYS A 195 11.86 6.73 -8.13
C CYS A 195 11.26 7.04 -6.74
N LEU A 196 10.36 6.20 -6.22
CA LEU A 196 9.69 6.39 -4.92
C LEU A 196 10.60 6.15 -3.70
N SER A 197 11.77 5.53 -3.88
CA SER A 197 12.72 5.29 -2.78
C SER A 197 13.24 6.56 -2.11
N PHE A 198 13.03 7.74 -2.73
CA PHE A 198 13.29 9.04 -2.09
C PHE A 198 12.57 9.19 -0.74
N ASN A 199 11.44 8.47 -0.53
CA ASN A 199 10.66 8.51 0.69
C ASN A 199 11.49 8.20 1.95
N ALA A 200 12.43 7.24 1.86
CA ALA A 200 13.31 6.89 2.96
C ALA A 200 14.23 8.06 3.38
N TYR A 201 14.60 8.91 2.41
CA TYR A 201 15.44 10.08 2.61
C TYR A 201 14.64 11.37 2.76
N PHE A 202 13.31 11.31 2.75
CA PHE A 202 12.46 12.48 2.78
C PHE A 202 12.65 13.33 4.05
N PRO A 203 12.75 12.74 5.26
CA PRO A 203 13.11 13.51 6.46
C PRO A 203 14.49 14.18 6.31
N THR A 204 15.48 13.49 5.76
CA THR A 204 16.82 14.04 5.54
C THR A 204 16.78 15.20 4.55
N LEU A 205 16.06 15.07 3.44
CA LEU A 205 15.83 16.14 2.48
C LEU A 205 15.15 17.34 3.14
N SER A 206 14.16 17.10 3.99
CA SER A 206 13.50 18.19 4.71
C SER A 206 14.43 18.91 5.71
N ALA A 207 15.32 18.17 6.39
CA ALA A 207 16.27 18.71 7.34
C ALA A 207 17.30 19.65 6.70
N THR A 208 17.61 19.44 5.41
CA THR A 208 18.54 20.31 4.67
C THR A 208 18.01 21.73 4.43
N MET A 209 16.74 22.02 4.75
CA MET A 209 16.18 23.39 4.75
C MET A 209 16.63 24.22 5.97
N GLY A 210 17.30 23.60 6.96
CA GLY A 210 17.84 24.31 8.13
C GLY A 210 16.85 24.50 9.28
N PHE A 211 15.67 23.86 9.23
CA PHE A 211 14.73 23.85 10.34
C PHE A 211 15.14 22.81 11.39
N GLY A 212 14.64 22.95 12.62
CA GLY A 212 14.85 21.94 13.67
C GLY A 212 14.30 20.56 13.28
N PRO A 213 14.73 19.46 13.95
CA PRO A 213 14.32 18.10 13.63
C PRO A 213 12.79 17.91 13.64
N THR A 214 12.12 18.48 14.64
CA THR A 214 10.66 18.41 14.81
C THR A 214 9.92 19.13 13.69
N VAL A 215 10.35 20.36 13.35
CA VAL A 215 9.75 21.16 12.29
C VAL A 215 9.98 20.52 10.91
N SER A 216 11.17 19.95 10.69
CA SER A 216 11.50 19.28 9.42
C SER A 216 10.60 18.07 9.16
N LEU A 217 10.36 17.24 10.19
CA LEU A 217 9.41 16.12 10.11
C LEU A 217 7.97 16.59 9.91
N LEU A 218 7.56 17.69 10.54
CA LEU A 218 6.23 18.26 10.36
C LEU A 218 6.02 18.78 8.92
N LEU A 219 7.05 19.38 8.33
CA LEU A 219 7.05 19.82 6.93
C LEU A 219 6.96 18.67 5.93
N CYS A 220 7.21 17.43 6.35
CA CYS A 220 7.04 16.26 5.49
C CYS A 220 5.57 15.90 5.25
N ALA A 221 4.66 16.24 6.16
CA ALA A 221 3.27 15.80 6.07
C ALA A 221 2.45 16.46 4.93
N PRO A 222 2.53 17.79 4.70
CA PRO A 222 1.72 18.46 3.67
C PRO A 222 1.95 17.94 2.24
N PRO A 223 3.19 17.67 1.77
CA PRO A 223 3.43 17.07 0.45
C PRO A 223 2.70 15.74 0.24
N PHE A 224 2.67 14.86 1.24
CA PHE A 224 1.99 13.57 1.15
C PHE A 224 0.46 13.72 1.17
N ILE A 225 -0.08 14.63 1.99
CA ILE A 225 -1.54 14.91 2.01
C ILE A 225 -1.99 15.46 0.65
N PHE A 226 -1.25 16.44 0.11
CA PHE A 226 -1.53 17.00 -1.20
C PHE A 226 -1.48 15.93 -2.30
N THR A 227 -0.47 15.07 -2.25
CA THR A 227 -0.31 13.94 -3.17
C THR A 227 -1.46 12.94 -3.06
N ALA A 228 -1.94 12.63 -1.87
CA ALA A 228 -3.07 11.72 -1.70
C ALA A 228 -4.36 12.29 -2.33
N ILE A 229 -4.61 13.58 -2.14
CA ILE A 229 -5.75 14.28 -2.76
C ILE A 229 -5.61 14.25 -4.28
N LEU A 230 -4.44 14.61 -4.82
CA LEU A 230 -4.18 14.55 -6.26
C LEU A 230 -4.30 13.13 -6.81
N ALA A 231 -3.73 12.14 -6.14
CA ALA A 231 -3.78 10.74 -6.56
C ALA A 231 -5.22 10.24 -6.69
N PHE A 232 -6.10 10.61 -5.75
CA PHE A 232 -7.52 10.29 -5.83
C PHE A 232 -8.20 10.92 -7.05
N PHE A 233 -8.01 12.22 -7.27
CA PHE A 233 -8.62 12.92 -8.41
C PHE A 233 -8.07 12.44 -9.76
N VAL A 234 -6.74 12.28 -9.86
CA VAL A 234 -6.06 11.79 -11.06
C VAL A 234 -6.47 10.37 -11.37
N SER A 235 -6.54 9.48 -10.37
CA SER A 235 -7.01 8.10 -10.57
C SER A 235 -8.46 8.08 -11.07
N ARG A 236 -9.36 8.85 -10.45
CA ARG A 236 -10.77 8.93 -10.87
C ARG A 236 -10.93 9.50 -12.28
N HIS A 237 -10.16 10.52 -12.64
CA HIS A 237 -10.25 11.14 -13.95
C HIS A 237 -9.63 10.24 -15.03
N SER A 238 -8.50 9.61 -14.73
CA SER A 238 -7.84 8.61 -15.56
C SER A 238 -8.74 7.41 -15.88
N ASP A 239 -9.52 6.95 -14.90
CA ASP A 239 -10.52 5.89 -15.09
C ASP A 239 -11.67 6.33 -16.00
N LYS A 240 -12.09 7.60 -15.96
CA LYS A 240 -13.13 8.13 -16.86
C LYS A 240 -12.63 8.32 -18.29
N THR A 241 -11.41 8.85 -18.46
CA THR A 241 -10.89 9.18 -19.78
C THR A 241 -10.17 8.02 -20.47
N GLN A 242 -9.90 6.91 -19.75
CA GLN A 242 -9.17 5.73 -20.24
C GLN A 242 -7.78 6.04 -20.85
N LYS A 243 -7.26 7.24 -20.61
CA LYS A 243 -5.99 7.77 -21.14
C LYS A 243 -4.88 7.69 -20.10
N ARG A 244 -4.72 6.52 -19.48
CA ARG A 244 -3.87 6.30 -18.30
C ARG A 244 -2.40 6.66 -18.51
N PHE A 245 -1.88 6.41 -19.72
CA PHE A 245 -0.50 6.73 -20.10
C PHE A 245 -0.14 8.20 -19.85
N TYR A 246 -1.00 9.14 -20.27
CA TYR A 246 -0.71 10.57 -20.12
C TYR A 246 -0.62 11.00 -18.66
N TYR A 247 -1.52 10.52 -17.79
CA TYR A 247 -1.46 10.84 -16.36
C TYR A 247 -0.21 10.30 -15.67
N ILE A 248 0.25 9.12 -16.08
CA ILE A 248 1.49 8.54 -15.58
C ILE A 248 2.66 9.42 -16.02
N VAL A 249 2.81 9.69 -17.32
CA VAL A 249 3.92 10.50 -17.86
C VAL A 249 3.93 11.89 -17.24
N THR A 250 2.78 12.56 -17.13
CA THR A 250 2.68 13.87 -16.50
C THR A 250 3.09 13.84 -15.03
N SER A 251 2.70 12.82 -14.27
CA SER A 251 3.11 12.70 -12.85
C SER A 251 4.62 12.53 -12.70
N PHE A 252 5.24 11.72 -13.56
CA PHE A 252 6.70 11.54 -13.55
C PHE A 252 7.46 12.74 -14.09
N PHE A 253 6.89 13.48 -15.04
CA PHE A 253 7.47 14.74 -15.52
C PHE A 253 7.57 15.76 -14.38
N PHE A 254 6.51 15.93 -13.58
CA PHE A 254 6.58 16.78 -12.39
C PHE A 254 7.59 16.24 -11.37
N GLY A 255 7.66 14.92 -11.19
CA GLY A 255 8.70 14.28 -10.38
C GLY A 255 10.12 14.66 -10.79
N ILE A 256 10.44 14.56 -12.09
CA ILE A 256 11.75 14.94 -12.66
C ILE A 256 12.05 16.41 -12.36
N VAL A 257 11.09 17.31 -12.59
CA VAL A 257 11.25 18.74 -12.26
C VAL A 257 11.54 18.93 -10.77
N GLY A 258 10.85 18.20 -9.90
CA GLY A 258 11.11 18.18 -8.46
C GLY A 258 12.55 17.77 -8.12
N PHE A 259 13.03 16.66 -8.68
CA PHE A 259 14.41 16.22 -8.45
C PHE A 259 15.45 17.22 -8.98
N VAL A 260 15.22 17.83 -10.15
CA VAL A 260 16.12 18.84 -10.71
C VAL A 260 16.20 20.07 -9.80
N ILE A 261 15.05 20.58 -9.32
CA ILE A 261 15.03 21.71 -8.38
C ILE A 261 15.78 21.35 -7.09
N ALA A 262 15.55 20.15 -6.55
CA ALA A 262 16.20 19.71 -5.31
C ALA A 262 17.74 19.67 -5.40
N ILE A 263 18.28 19.42 -6.60
CA ILE A 263 19.72 19.40 -6.89
C ILE A 263 20.26 20.81 -7.17
N CYS A 264 19.52 21.63 -7.91
CA CYS A 264 20.02 22.92 -8.40
C CYS A 264 20.00 24.05 -7.38
N THR A 265 19.24 23.95 -6.28
CA THR A 265 19.12 25.06 -5.32
C THR A 265 19.06 24.64 -3.86
N MET A 266 19.66 25.47 -3.01
CA MET A 266 19.57 25.38 -1.54
C MET A 266 18.55 26.39 -0.97
N ASN A 267 17.82 27.11 -1.83
CA ASN A 267 16.77 28.02 -1.38
C ASN A 267 15.62 27.22 -0.71
N THR A 268 15.21 27.65 0.48
CA THR A 268 14.21 26.96 1.30
C THR A 268 12.85 26.82 0.62
N ALA A 269 12.35 27.88 -0.01
CA ALA A 269 11.06 27.87 -0.68
C ALA A 269 11.07 26.94 -1.90
N ALA A 270 12.14 27.00 -2.71
CA ALA A 270 12.28 26.15 -3.89
C ALA A 270 12.40 24.66 -3.51
N ARG A 271 13.10 24.33 -2.43
CA ARG A 271 13.15 22.96 -1.89
C ARG A 271 11.82 22.49 -1.36
N TYR A 272 11.09 23.34 -0.66
CA TYR A 272 9.78 22.93 -0.19
C TYR A 272 8.85 22.59 -1.36
N VAL A 273 8.82 23.43 -2.41
CA VAL A 273 8.07 23.13 -3.65
C VAL A 273 8.56 21.85 -4.32
N SER A 274 9.87 21.60 -4.33
CA SER A 274 10.42 20.37 -4.93
C SER A 274 9.91 19.11 -4.24
N LEU A 275 9.69 19.14 -2.92
CA LEU A 275 9.12 18.02 -2.17
C LEU A 275 7.68 17.69 -2.60
N PHE A 276 6.85 18.69 -2.93
CA PHE A 276 5.50 18.46 -3.46
C PHE A 276 5.55 17.81 -4.85
N LEU A 277 6.45 18.30 -5.70
CA LEU A 277 6.62 17.78 -7.05
C LEU A 277 7.16 16.33 -7.05
N MET A 278 8.12 16.04 -6.16
CA MET A 278 8.64 14.67 -5.97
C MET A 278 7.56 13.73 -5.43
N ALA A 279 6.76 14.19 -4.46
CA ALA A 279 5.67 13.39 -3.89
C ALA A 279 4.60 13.03 -4.94
N GLN A 280 4.39 13.85 -5.97
CA GLN A 280 3.45 13.56 -7.05
C GLN A 280 3.73 12.24 -7.80
N CYS A 281 4.96 11.70 -7.75
CA CYS A 281 5.30 10.38 -8.31
C CYS A 281 4.39 9.26 -7.78
N TYR A 282 3.90 9.36 -6.54
CA TYR A 282 2.96 8.38 -5.97
C TYR A 282 1.61 8.35 -6.72
N ALA A 283 1.13 9.48 -7.23
CA ALA A 283 -0.09 9.50 -8.02
C ALA A 283 0.07 8.70 -9.33
N GLY A 284 1.22 8.84 -9.99
CA GLY A 284 1.57 8.05 -11.18
C GLY A 284 1.65 6.54 -10.88
N PHE A 285 2.21 6.17 -9.73
CA PHE A 285 2.31 4.79 -9.29
C PHE A 285 0.93 4.13 -9.07
N VAL A 286 -0.02 4.82 -8.43
CA VAL A 286 -1.38 4.30 -8.22
C VAL A 286 -2.09 4.05 -9.57
N VAL A 287 -1.95 4.97 -10.53
CA VAL A 287 -2.53 4.82 -11.87
C VAL A 287 -1.87 3.66 -12.63
N MET A 288 -0.56 3.48 -12.49
CA MET A 288 0.17 2.36 -13.09
C MET A 288 -0.33 1.02 -12.53
N TYR A 289 -0.52 0.92 -11.22
CA TYR A 289 -1.07 -0.28 -10.59
C TYR A 289 -2.45 -0.65 -11.15
N ALA A 290 -3.33 0.35 -11.30
CA ALA A 290 -4.63 0.17 -11.92
C ALA A 290 -4.50 -0.27 -13.39
N TRP A 291 -3.51 0.24 -14.12
CA TRP A 291 -3.22 -0.17 -15.50
C TRP A 291 -2.79 -1.64 -15.59
N VAL A 292 -1.85 -2.07 -14.76
CA VAL A 292 -1.45 -3.49 -14.70
C VAL A 292 -2.67 -4.40 -14.46
N SER A 293 -3.54 -4.02 -13.51
CA SER A 293 -4.74 -4.79 -13.18
C SER A 293 -5.73 -4.94 -14.33
N ASN A 294 -5.82 -3.95 -15.22
CA ASN A 294 -6.72 -3.96 -16.37
C ASN A 294 -6.13 -4.60 -17.64
N THR A 295 -4.80 -4.61 -17.78
CA THR A 295 -4.12 -5.21 -18.93
C THR A 295 -4.26 -6.74 -18.95
N PHE A 296 -4.44 -7.37 -17.79
CA PHE A 296 -4.56 -8.82 -17.65
C PHE A 296 -5.92 -9.24 -17.07
N PRO A 297 -7.04 -9.08 -17.80
CA PRO A 297 -8.37 -9.33 -17.25
C PRO A 297 -8.72 -10.82 -17.13
N ARG A 298 -8.13 -11.71 -17.93
CA ARG A 298 -8.44 -13.16 -17.96
C ARG A 298 -7.18 -14.03 -18.23
N PRO A 299 -7.12 -15.28 -17.73
CA PRO A 299 -7.95 -15.88 -16.68
C PRO A 299 -7.75 -15.23 -15.29
N PRO A 300 -8.70 -15.33 -14.36
CA PRO A 300 -8.57 -14.76 -13.01
C PRO A 300 -7.34 -15.27 -12.24
N SER A 301 -7.01 -16.55 -12.42
CA SER A 301 -5.81 -17.17 -11.86
C SER A 301 -4.53 -16.52 -12.38
N LYS A 302 -4.42 -16.30 -13.70
CA LYS A 302 -3.30 -15.58 -14.32
C LYS A 302 -3.23 -14.14 -13.82
N ARG A 303 -4.36 -13.42 -13.75
CA ARG A 303 -4.41 -12.03 -13.27
C ARG A 303 -3.86 -11.89 -11.84
N ALA A 304 -4.29 -12.77 -10.94
CA ALA A 304 -3.82 -12.77 -9.55
C ALA A 304 -2.31 -13.04 -9.46
N VAL A 305 -1.80 -14.01 -10.22
CA VAL A 305 -0.36 -14.32 -10.26
C VAL A 305 0.43 -13.18 -10.88
N VAL A 306 -0.05 -12.56 -11.96
CA VAL A 306 0.61 -11.41 -12.59
C VAL A 306 0.70 -10.23 -11.63
N LEU A 307 -0.40 -9.86 -10.96
CA LEU A 307 -0.39 -8.76 -9.99
C LEU A 307 0.57 -9.03 -8.82
N ALA A 308 0.59 -10.26 -8.31
CA ALA A 308 1.52 -10.67 -7.26
C ALA A 308 2.98 -10.63 -7.74
N LEU A 309 3.26 -11.16 -8.94
CA LEU A 309 4.60 -11.22 -9.51
C LEU A 309 5.14 -9.82 -9.86
N VAL A 310 4.33 -8.99 -10.51
CA VAL A 310 4.67 -7.60 -10.84
C VAL A 310 4.94 -6.81 -9.56
N ASN A 311 4.07 -6.94 -8.54
CA ASN A 311 4.29 -6.26 -7.27
C ASN A 311 5.57 -6.75 -6.58
N ALA A 312 5.79 -8.07 -6.49
CA ALA A 312 7.00 -8.63 -5.88
C ALA A 312 8.28 -8.18 -6.61
N PHE A 313 8.29 -8.21 -7.95
CA PHE A 313 9.43 -7.76 -8.75
C PHE A 313 9.64 -6.25 -8.65
N SER A 314 8.57 -5.47 -8.52
CA SER A 314 8.66 -4.01 -8.33
C SER A 314 9.40 -3.63 -7.05
N GLN A 315 9.31 -4.46 -5.99
CA GLN A 315 10.01 -4.22 -4.73
C GLN A 315 11.54 -4.33 -4.85
N LEU A 316 12.08 -4.95 -5.90
CA LEU A 316 13.51 -4.87 -6.21
C LEU A 316 13.97 -3.42 -6.43
N GLY A 317 13.06 -2.53 -6.83
CA GLY A 317 13.34 -1.11 -6.95
C GLY A 317 13.68 -0.46 -5.61
N ASN A 318 13.04 -0.91 -4.52
CA ASN A 318 13.36 -0.42 -3.18
C ASN A 318 14.73 -0.92 -2.70
N VAL A 319 15.16 -2.11 -3.13
CA VAL A 319 16.51 -2.62 -2.86
C VAL A 319 17.56 -1.83 -3.64
N ALA A 320 17.27 -1.46 -4.89
CA ALA A 320 18.17 -0.64 -5.69
C ALA A 320 18.24 0.82 -5.21
N GLY A 321 17.17 1.31 -4.58
CA GLY A 321 17.08 2.68 -4.06
C GLY A 321 17.52 2.87 -2.61
N SER A 322 17.83 1.78 -1.87
CA SER A 322 18.33 1.80 -0.48
C SER A 322 19.85 1.80 -0.41
#